data_AF-A0A957QYN1-F1
#
_entry.id   AF-A0A957QYN1-F1
#
_cell.length_a   1.000
_cell.length_b   1.000
_cell.length_c   1.000
_cell.angle_alpha   90.00
_cell.angle_beta   90.00
_cell.angle_gamma   90.00
#
_symmetry.space_group_name_H-M   'P 1'
#
loop_
_entity.id
_entity.type
_entity.pdbx_description
1 polymer ?
#
loop_
_entity_poly.entity_id
_entity_poly.type
_entity_poly.pdbx_seq_one_letter_code
_entity_poly.pdbx_strand_id
1 'polypeptide(L)'
;MPLVRHIPLPTFDSLSDQGQEVLTLSRALKQDIRELHIGLLNMMPDAALRVTEQQFMRLIGNSNQIAQLYVHPFQIPGLQREGSAKRYVEQYYETFDKMKEEGLDA
;
A
#
# COMPACT_ATOMS: atom_id res chain seq x y z
N MET A 1 6.79 11.51 3.59
CA MET A 1 6.72 11.28 2.15
C MET A 1 5.24 11.12 1.86
N PRO A 2 4.64 11.94 1.00
CA PRO A 2 3.23 11.74 0.71
C PRO A 2 3.01 10.33 0.14
N LEU A 3 2.00 9.64 0.68
CA LEU A 3 1.54 8.38 0.10
C LEU A 3 0.79 8.68 -1.19
N VAL A 4 1.02 7.92 -2.25
CA VAL A 4 0.28 8.07 -3.51
C VAL A 4 -0.81 7.02 -3.60
N ARG A 5 -2.06 7.50 -3.67
CA ARG A 5 -3.23 6.68 -3.94
C ARG A 5 -3.29 6.32 -5.42
N HIS A 6 -2.56 5.28 -5.79
CA HIS A 6 -2.51 4.72 -7.15
C HIS A 6 -3.40 3.48 -7.32
N ILE A 7 -3.86 2.89 -6.21
CA ILE A 7 -4.88 1.82 -6.17
C ILE A 7 -6.03 2.22 -5.24
N PRO A 8 -7.25 1.67 -5.41
CA PRO A 8 -8.42 2.00 -4.60
C PRO A 8 -8.43 1.29 -3.23
N LEU A 9 -7.30 1.28 -2.53
CA LEU A 9 -7.16 0.61 -1.24
C LEU A 9 -7.84 1.44 -0.12
N PRO A 10 -8.78 0.85 0.67
CA PRO A 10 -9.53 1.58 1.71
C PRO A 10 -8.67 2.24 2.79
N THR A 11 -7.45 1.75 2.98
CA THR A 11 -6.49 2.34 3.92
C THR A 11 -6.12 3.77 3.55
N PHE A 12 -6.03 4.12 2.27
CA PHE A 12 -5.73 5.49 1.85
C PHE A 12 -6.82 6.48 2.27
N ASP A 13 -8.09 6.07 2.17
CA ASP A 13 -9.21 6.91 2.61
C ASP A 13 -9.20 7.09 4.13
N SER A 14 -9.00 5.99 4.86
CA SER A 14 -8.91 6.02 6.32
C SER A 14 -7.77 6.93 6.82
N LEU A 15 -6.61 6.91 6.15
CA LEU A 15 -5.47 7.75 6.50
C LEU A 15 -5.73 9.22 6.16
N SER A 16 -6.35 9.50 5.00
CA SER A 16 -6.74 10.85 4.61
C SER A 16 -7.72 11.47 5.62
N ASP A 17 -8.71 10.70 6.07
CA ASP A 17 -9.69 11.13 7.08
C ASP A 17 -9.03 11.43 8.45
N GLN A 18 -7.90 10.77 8.74
CA GLN A 18 -7.09 10.99 9.94
C GLN A 18 -6.07 12.15 9.78
N GLY A 19 -6.11 12.88 8.67
CA GLY A 19 -5.24 14.03 8.41
C GLY A 19 -3.85 13.67 7.87
N GLN A 20 -3.62 12.41 7.45
CA GLN A 20 -2.40 12.03 6.75
C GLN A 20 -2.39 12.63 5.33
N GLU A 21 -1.25 13.15 4.89
CA GLU A 21 -1.11 13.61 3.51
C GLU A 21 -1.07 12.41 2.54
N VAL A 22 -2.16 12.26 1.78
CA VAL A 22 -2.29 11.27 0.70
C VAL A 22 -2.53 12.01 -0.61
N LEU A 23 -1.62 11.84 -1.57
CA LEU A 23 -1.71 12.42 -2.89
C LEU A 23 -2.57 11.57 -3.81
N THR A 24 -3.32 12.25 -4.68
CA THR A 24 -3.92 11.62 -5.86
C THR A 24 -2.86 11.40 -6.93
N LEU A 25 -3.03 10.37 -7.76
CA LEU A 25 -2.11 10.08 -8.86
C LEU A 25 -1.87 11.31 -9.76
N SER A 26 -2.92 12.05 -10.11
CA SER A 26 -2.82 13.26 -10.93
C SER A 26 -2.02 14.39 -10.29
N ARG A 27 -1.93 14.43 -8.96
CA ARG A 27 -1.10 15.42 -8.24
C ARG A 27 0.34 14.94 -8.13
N ALA A 28 0.54 13.65 -7.87
CA ALA A 28 1.85 13.03 -7.80
C ALA A 28 2.66 13.26 -9.08
N LEU A 29 2.06 12.94 -10.24
CA LEU A 29 2.66 13.07 -11.57
C LEU A 29 3.03 14.51 -11.97
N LYS A 30 2.51 15.53 -11.28
CA LYS A 30 2.81 16.95 -11.58
C LYS A 30 4.02 17.49 -10.81
N GLN A 31 4.42 16.84 -9.72
CA GLN A 31 5.37 17.41 -8.77
C GLN A 31 6.84 17.21 -9.15
N ASP A 32 7.14 16.42 -10.18
CA ASP A 32 8.52 16.07 -10.59
C ASP A 32 9.39 15.65 -9.39
N ILE A 33 8.81 14.82 -8.51
CA ILE A 33 9.46 14.22 -7.33
C ILE A 33 9.70 12.75 -7.64
N ARG A 34 10.83 12.22 -7.19
CA ARG A 34 11.17 10.80 -7.33
C ARG A 34 10.08 9.89 -6.75
N GLU A 35 9.71 8.87 -7.50
CA GLU A 35 8.81 7.79 -7.09
C GLU A 35 9.62 6.67 -6.41
N LEU A 36 9.06 6.09 -5.36
CA LEU A 36 9.56 4.89 -4.70
C LEU A 36 8.44 3.86 -4.61
N HIS A 37 8.66 2.70 -5.23
CA HIS A 37 7.75 1.57 -5.27
C HIS A 37 8.10 0.57 -4.17
N ILE A 38 7.23 0.46 -3.17
CA ILE A 38 7.43 -0.40 -1.99
C ILE A 38 6.45 -1.57 -2.05
N GLY A 39 6.97 -2.80 -2.04
CA GLY A 39 6.16 -3.99 -1.88
C GLY A 39 5.76 -4.22 -0.42
N LEU A 40 4.49 -4.55 -0.18
CA LEU A 40 3.99 -4.91 1.15
C LEU A 40 3.46 -6.35 1.16
N LEU A 41 4.30 -7.28 1.62
CA LEU A 41 3.88 -8.63 1.97
C LEU A 41 3.35 -8.65 3.41
N ASN A 42 2.04 -8.50 3.57
CA ASN A 42 1.43 -8.57 4.89
C ASN A 42 1.14 -10.02 5.28
N MET A 43 1.91 -10.58 6.22
CA MET A 43 1.69 -11.93 6.77
C MET A 43 0.93 -11.94 8.09
N MET A 44 0.35 -10.80 8.51
CA MET A 44 -0.38 -10.74 9.77
C MET A 44 -1.66 -11.59 9.69
N PRO A 45 -2.11 -12.14 10.84
CA PRO A 45 -3.37 -12.88 10.92
C PRO A 45 -4.54 -12.07 10.40
N ASP A 46 -5.58 -12.76 9.92
CA ASP A 46 -6.75 -12.15 9.28
C ASP A 46 -7.42 -11.05 10.13
N ALA A 47 -7.44 -11.22 11.45
CA ALA A 47 -7.96 -10.22 12.39
C ALA A 47 -7.16 -8.90 12.43
N ALA A 48 -5.87 -8.96 12.10
CA ALA A 48 -4.95 -7.83 12.16
C ALA A 48 -4.59 -7.25 10.78
N LEU A 49 -4.91 -7.94 9.68
CA LEU A 49 -4.56 -7.58 8.30
C LEU A 49 -4.69 -6.07 8.01
N ARG A 50 -5.90 -5.53 8.18
CA ARG A 50 -6.21 -4.13 7.87
C ARG A 50 -5.54 -3.15 8.83
N VAL A 51 -5.46 -3.52 10.11
CA VAL A 51 -4.83 -2.67 11.14
C VAL A 51 -3.34 -2.54 10.86
N THR A 52 -2.67 -3.64 10.52
CA THR A 52 -1.24 -3.63 10.18
C THR A 52 -0.99 -2.83 8.90
N GLU A 53 -1.84 -2.97 7.89
CA GLU A 53 -1.75 -2.18 6.65
C GLU A 53 -1.81 -0.67 6.95
N GLN A 54 -2.80 -0.25 7.74
CA GLN A 54 -2.94 1.14 8.17
C GLN A 54 -1.75 1.63 8.99
N GLN A 55 -1.28 0.84 9.95
CA GLN A 55 -0.14 1.19 10.79
C GLN A 55 1.14 1.35 9.98
N PHE A 56 1.42 0.42 9.07
CA PHE A 56 2.59 0.45 8.20
C PHE A 56 2.55 1.68 7.28
N MET A 57 1.44 1.89 6.58
CA MET A 57 1.28 3.02 5.67
C MET A 57 1.38 4.36 6.41
N ARG A 58 0.78 4.47 7.60
CA ARG A 58 0.91 5.67 8.45
C ARG A 58 2.36 5.94 8.83
N LEU A 59 3.13 4.90 9.17
CA LEU A 59 4.53 5.05 9.56
C LEU A 59 5.37 5.61 8.42
N ILE A 60 5.32 4.97 7.24
CA ILE A 60 6.12 5.38 6.08
C ILE A 60 5.66 6.74 5.50
N GLY A 61 4.35 7.03 5.58
CA GLY A 61 3.79 8.32 5.16
C GLY A 61 4.36 9.50 5.96
N ASN A 62 4.71 9.28 7.22
CA ASN A 62 5.32 10.28 8.10
C ASN A 62 6.86 10.36 8.03
N SER A 63 7.49 9.64 7.10
CA SER A 63 8.94 9.75 6.85
C SER A 63 9.31 11.08 6.14
N ASN A 64 10.60 11.42 6.05
CA ASN A 64 11.08 12.69 5.47
C ASN A 64 10.68 12.85 3.98
N GLN A 65 10.25 14.04 3.56
CA GLN A 65 9.61 14.31 2.26
C GLN A 65 10.59 14.40 1.07
N ILE A 66 11.34 13.33 0.79
CA ILE A 66 12.33 13.31 -0.30
C ILE A 66 11.82 12.53 -1.53
N ALA A 67 10.74 11.75 -1.38
CA ALA A 67 10.14 10.94 -2.45
C ALA A 67 8.63 10.80 -2.27
N GLN A 68 7.95 10.34 -3.33
CA GLN A 68 6.55 9.91 -3.36
C GLN A 68 6.48 8.39 -3.19
N LEU A 69 5.69 7.90 -2.24
CA LEU A 69 5.61 6.46 -1.94
C LEU A 69 4.43 5.80 -2.63
N TYR A 70 4.72 4.81 -3.46
CA TYR A 70 3.76 3.92 -4.10
C TYR A 70 3.84 2.56 -3.39
N VAL A 71 2.85 2.25 -2.56
CA VAL A 71 2.82 1.01 -1.79
C VAL A 71 1.98 -0.05 -2.50
N HIS A 72 2.57 -1.19 -2.80
CA HIS A 72 1.97 -2.30 -3.53
C HIS A 72 1.74 -3.50 -2.59
N PRO A 73 0.54 -3.66 -2.00
CA PRO A 73 0.23 -4.85 -1.23
C PRO A 73 0.12 -6.06 -2.14
N PHE A 74 0.78 -7.15 -1.78
CA PHE A 74 0.75 -8.37 -2.57
C PHE A 74 0.64 -9.64 -1.71
N GLN A 75 0.18 -10.71 -2.35
CA GLN A 75 0.02 -12.03 -1.74
C GLN A 75 0.93 -13.07 -2.40
N ILE A 76 1.27 -14.09 -1.63
CA ILE A 76 2.04 -15.25 -2.08
C ILE A 76 1.19 -16.52 -2.03
N PRO A 77 1.43 -17.48 -2.95
CA PRO A 77 0.87 -18.82 -2.83
C PRO A 77 1.28 -19.44 -1.49
N GLY A 78 0.31 -20.03 -0.77
CA GLY A 78 0.54 -20.73 0.49
C GLY A 78 0.15 -19.97 1.76
N LEU A 79 -0.06 -18.65 1.68
CA LEU A 79 -0.65 -17.89 2.80
C LEU A 79 -2.17 -18.11 2.82
N GLN A 80 -2.63 -19.04 3.65
CA GLN A 80 -4.06 -19.33 3.80
C GLN A 80 -4.76 -18.18 4.53
N ARG A 81 -5.83 -17.68 3.91
CA ARG A 81 -6.72 -16.66 4.47
C ARG A 81 -8.15 -17.11 4.32
N GLU A 82 -9.00 -16.67 5.24
CA GLU A 82 -10.39 -17.09 5.28
C GLU A 82 -11.37 -15.90 5.36
N GLY A 83 -12.65 -16.20 5.12
CA GLY A 83 -13.75 -15.28 5.34
C GLY A 83 -13.59 -13.93 4.62
N SER A 84 -13.66 -12.85 5.40
CA SER A 84 -13.57 -11.47 4.91
C SER A 84 -12.16 -11.06 4.49
N ALA A 85 -11.13 -11.60 5.14
CA ALA A 85 -9.74 -11.28 4.83
C ALA A 85 -9.33 -11.81 3.46
N LYS A 86 -9.76 -13.04 3.12
CA LYS A 86 -9.56 -13.59 1.77
C LYS A 86 -10.16 -12.69 0.69
N ARG A 87 -11.44 -12.30 0.85
CA ARG A 87 -12.13 -11.41 -0.10
C ARG A 87 -11.44 -10.05 -0.22
N TYR A 88 -10.95 -9.51 0.90
CA TYR A 88 -10.22 -8.24 0.91
C TYR A 88 -8.92 -8.35 0.12
N VAL A 89 -8.12 -9.39 0.34
CA VAL A 89 -6.87 -9.62 -0.39
C VAL A 89 -7.14 -9.88 -1.87
N GLU A 90 -8.14 -10.69 -2.22
CA GLU A 90 -8.52 -10.92 -3.63
C GLU A 90 -8.95 -9.63 -4.35
N GLN A 91 -9.54 -8.67 -3.61
CA GLN A 91 -10.02 -7.42 -4.19
C GLN A 91 -8.91 -6.36 -4.33
N TYR A 92 -7.97 -6.29 -3.39
CA TYR A 92 -7.05 -5.15 -3.29
C TYR A 92 -5.55 -5.50 -3.38
N TYR A 93 -5.17 -6.78 -3.29
CA TYR A 93 -3.77 -7.21 -3.30
C TYR A 93 -3.39 -7.82 -4.64
N GLU A 94 -2.16 -7.56 -5.04
CA GLU A 94 -1.57 -8.10 -6.26
C GLU A 94 -0.93 -9.49 -6.03
N THR A 95 -0.58 -10.18 -7.11
CA THR A 95 0.16 -11.44 -7.02
C THR A 95 1.66 -11.18 -6.98
N PHE A 96 2.40 -12.08 -6.32
CA PHE A 96 3.86 -12.01 -6.29
C PHE A 96 4.50 -12.04 -7.69
N ASP A 97 3.95 -12.83 -8.62
CA ASP A 97 4.50 -12.92 -9.98
C ASP A 97 4.46 -11.57 -10.69
N LYS A 98 3.35 -10.82 -10.53
CA LYS A 98 3.21 -9.48 -11.11
C LYS A 98 4.21 -8.48 -10.50
N MET A 99 4.39 -8.51 -9.17
CA MET A 99 5.37 -7.66 -8.48
C MET A 99 6.82 -7.93 -8.93
N LYS A 100 7.13 -9.18 -9.25
CA LYS A 100 8.45 -9.56 -9.77
C LYS A 100 8.72 -8.97 -11.15
N GLU A 101 7.69 -8.80 -11.98
CA GLU A 101 7.78 -8.21 -13.31
C GLU A 101 7.89 -6.68 -13.27
N GLU A 102 7.08 -6.03 -12.43
CA GLU A 102 7.05 -4.56 -12.33
C GLU A 102 8.32 -3.98 -11.69
N GLY A 103 8.97 -4.75 -10.81
CA GLY A 103 10.14 -4.29 -10.07
C GLY A 103 9.75 -3.36 -8.92
N LEU A 104 10.47 -3.50 -7.80
CA LEU A 104 10.23 -2.75 -6.57
C LEU A 104 11.55 -2.12 -6.12
N ASP A 105 11.48 -0.92 -5.54
CA ASP A 105 12.63 -0.29 -4.87
C ASP A 105 12.92 -0.94 -3.51
N ALA A 106 11.87 -1.43 -2.82
CA ALA A 106 11.95 -2.06 -1.50
C ALA A 106 10.87 -3.14 -1.30
#